data_AF-A0A4U9HZT9-F1
#
_entry.id   AF-A0A4U9HZT9-F1
#
_cell.length_a   1.000
_cell.length_b   1.000
_cell.length_c   1.000
_cell.angle_alpha   90.00
_cell.angle_beta   90.00
_cell.angle_gamma   90.00
#
_symmetry.space_group_name_H-M   'P 1'
#
loop_
_entity.id
_entity.type
_entity.pdbx_description
1 polymer ?
#
loop_
_entity_poly.entity_id
_entity_poly.type
_entity_poly.pdbx_seq_one_letter_code
_entity_poly.pdbx_strand_id
1 'polypeptide(L)' 'MANVAVLLAPGFEEAEAIITIDILRRLNIHVETLACADSRAVVSYHNIPMVADHTLSDKIENVLRRRGITRRPAGQR' A
#
# COMPACT_ATOMS: atom_id res chain seq x y z
N MET A 1 -2.76 -6.20 18.67
CA MET A 1 -3.65 -5.68 17.61
C MET A 1 -3.09 -6.11 16.27
N ALA A 2 -3.93 -6.63 15.37
CA ALA A 2 -3.50 -7.03 14.04
C ALA A 2 -3.36 -5.79 13.14
N ASN A 3 -2.36 -5.81 12.24
CA ASN A 3 -2.13 -4.77 11.25
C ASN A 3 -2.16 -5.42 9.86
N VAL A 4 -2.89 -4.80 8.94
CA VAL A 4 -3.05 -5.29 7.55
C VAL A 4 -2.60 -4.20 6.59
N ALA A 5 -1.81 -4.58 5.60
CA ALA A 5 -1.47 -3.74 4.47
C ALA A 5 -2.31 -4.14 3.25
N VAL A 6 -3.02 -3.19 2.65
CA VAL A 6 -3.76 -3.39 1.39
C VAL A 6 -2.98 -2.72 0.27
N LEU A 7 -2.51 -3.53 -0.68
CA LEU A 7 -1.73 -3.07 -1.82
C LEU A 7 -2.65 -2.68 -2.97
N LEU A 8 -2.53 -1.45 -3.46
CA LEU A 8 -3.34 -0.91 -4.55
C LEU A 8 -2.45 -0.67 -5.77
N ALA A 9 -2.59 -1.51 -6.79
CA ALA A 9 -1.91 -1.33 -8.07
C ALA A 9 -2.84 -0.62 -9.07
N PRO A 10 -2.30 0.09 -10.08
CA PRO A 10 -3.12 0.66 -11.14
C PRO A 10 -4.04 -0.39 -11.77
N GLY A 11 -5.32 -0.05 -11.95
CA GLY A 11 -6.34 -0.96 -12.48
C GLY A 11 -6.91 -1.96 -11.46
N PHE A 12 -6.70 -1.76 -10.16
CA PHE A 12 -7.34 -2.58 -9.12
C PHE A 12 -8.87 -2.52 -9.19
N GLU A 13 -9.55 -3.58 -8.74
CA GLU A 13 -11.01 -3.61 -8.60
C GLU A 13 -11.39 -2.90 -7.29
N GLU A 14 -12.11 -1.78 -7.39
CA GLU A 14 -12.35 -0.93 -6.23
C GLU A 14 -13.37 -1.49 -5.23
N ALA A 15 -14.33 -2.30 -5.66
CA ALA A 15 -15.32 -2.89 -4.76
C ALA A 15 -14.64 -3.94 -3.87
N GLU A 16 -13.82 -4.82 -4.43
CA GLU A 16 -13.02 -5.80 -3.69
C GLU A 16 -12.10 -5.13 -2.67
N ALA A 17 -11.43 -4.03 -3.06
CA ALA A 17 -10.54 -3.29 -2.17
C ALA A 17 -11.31 -2.56 -1.05
N ILE A 18 -12.32 -1.76 -1.40
CA ILE A 18 -13.04 -0.90 -0.43
C ILE A 18 -13.86 -1.73 0.55
N ILE A 19 -14.56 -2.77 0.07
CA ILE A 19 -15.36 -3.66 0.94
C ILE A 19 -14.44 -4.35 1.95
N THR A 20 -13.28 -4.86 1.50
CA THR A 20 -12.31 -5.51 2.38
C THR A 20 -11.77 -4.53 3.42
N ILE A 21 -11.38 -3.32 3.01
CA ILE A 21 -10.89 -2.26 3.91
C ILE A 21 -11.96 -1.90 4.95
N ASP A 22 -13.22 -1.73 4.53
CA ASP A 22 -14.33 -1.36 5.43
C ASP A 22 -14.57 -2.42 6.50
N ILE A 23 -14.65 -3.70 6.10
CA ILE A 23 -14.84 -4.82 7.03
C ILE A 23 -13.70 -4.87 8.06
N LEU A 24 -12.45 -4.81 7.62
CA LEU A 24 -11.30 -4.86 8.52
C LEU A 24 -11.31 -3.69 9.52
N ARG A 25 -11.63 -2.48 9.05
CA ARG A 25 -11.73 -1.29 9.93
C ARG A 25 -12.87 -1.42 10.94
N ARG A 26 -14.03 -1.95 10.54
CA ARG A 26 -15.16 -2.24 11.46
C ARG A 26 -14.83 -3.27 12.54
N LEU A 27 -13.89 -4.18 12.25
CA LEU A 27 -13.34 -5.13 13.22
C LEU A 27 -12.23 -4.52 14.10
N ASN A 28 -12.01 -3.21 14.04
CA ASN A 28 -10.95 -2.49 14.74
C ASN A 28 -9.53 -2.98 14.38
N ILE A 29 -9.35 -3.53 13.18
CA ILE A 29 -8.04 -3.89 12.63
C ILE A 29 -7.43 -2.64 12.00
N HIS A 30 -6.15 -2.38 12.30
CA HIS A 30 -5.45 -1.27 11.66
C HIS A 30 -5.15 -1.63 10.20
N VAL A 31 -5.73 -0.88 9.27
CA VAL A 31 -5.55 -1.06 7.83
C VAL A 31 -4.78 0.12 7.26
N GLU A 32 -3.65 -0.19 6.63
CA GLU A 32 -2.81 0.76 5.91
C GLU A 32 -2.87 0.45 4.40
N THR A 33 -3.21 1.45 3.60
CA THR A 33 -3.27 1.34 2.14
C THR A 33 -1.95 1.78 1.53
N LEU A 34 -1.41 0.96 0.63
CA LEU A 34 -0.12 1.20 -0.01
C LEU A 34 -0.27 1.20 -1.53
N ALA A 35 0.08 2.32 -2.16
CA ALA A 35 0.11 2.42 -3.61
C ALA A 35 1.31 1.66 -4.20
N CYS A 36 1.05 0.72 -5.09
CA CYS A 36 2.04 0.06 -5.94
C CYS A 36 2.30 0.89 -7.21
N ALA A 37 2.58 2.18 -7.01
CA ALA A 37 2.84 3.17 -8.05
C ALA A 37 3.80 4.23 -7.51
N ASP A 38 4.29 5.11 -8.39
CA ASP A 38 5.23 6.19 -8.01
C ASP A 38 4.58 7.30 -7.18
N SER A 39 3.25 7.34 -7.14
CA SER A 39 2.48 8.29 -6.36
C SER A 39 1.46 7.57 -5.50
N ARG A 40 0.94 8.25 -4.48
CA ARG A 40 -0.15 7.74 -3.64
C ARG A 40 -1.48 7.67 -4.38
N ALA A 41 -1.64 8.38 -5.48
CA ALA A 41 -2.84 8.33 -6.30
C ALA A 41 -2.77 7.13 -7.25
N VAL A 42 -3.77 6.26 -7.17
CA VAL A 42 -3.92 5.06 -8.00
C VAL A 42 -5.31 5.07 -8.60
N VAL A 43 -5.40 4.80 -9.89
CA VAL A 43 -6.68 4.75 -10.62
C VAL A 43 -7.16 3.31 -10.66
N SER A 44 -8.42 3.08 -10.26
CA SER A 44 -9.06 1.75 -10.29
C SER A 44 -9.47 1.34 -11.71
N TYR A 45 -9.99 0.12 -11.85
CA TYR A 45 -10.49 -0.42 -13.12
C TYR A 45 -11.56 0.48 -13.77
N HIS A 46 -12.50 1.03 -13.00
CA HIS A 46 -13.54 1.93 -13.50
C HIS A 46 -13.14 3.42 -13.47
N ASN A 47 -11.85 3.72 -13.60
CA ASN A 47 -11.31 5.09 -13.63
C ASN A 47 -11.58 5.92 -12.37
N ILE A 48 -11.78 5.28 -11.21
CA ILE A 48 -11.98 5.98 -9.94
C ILE A 48 -10.60 6.25 -9.31
N PRO A 49 -10.22 7.52 -9.07
CA PRO A 49 -8.96 7.83 -8.40
C PRO A 49 -9.09 7.59 -6.89
N MET A 50 -8.14 6.85 -6.34
CA MET A 50 -8.01 6.62 -4.89
C MET A 50 -6.63 7.06 -4.40
N VAL A 51 -6.59 7.65 -3.22
CA VAL A 51 -5.34 8.08 -2.58
C VAL A 51 -5.01 7.11 -1.45
N ALA A 52 -3.91 6.37 -1.59
CA ALA A 52 -3.36 5.51 -0.56
C ALA A 52 -2.65 6.32 0.55
N ASP A 53 -2.44 5.71 1.72
CA ASP A 53 -1.74 6.33 2.84
C ASP A 53 -0.27 6.63 2.47
N HIS A 54 0.40 5.66 1.86
CA HIS A 54 1.80 5.74 1.42
C HIS A 54 2.00 5.02 0.08
N THR A 55 3.14 5.26 -0.57
CA THR A 55 3.61 4.34 -1.61
C THR A 55 4.26 3.11 -0.97
N LEU A 56 4.21 1.96 -1.65
CA LEU A 56 4.88 0.75 -1.20
C LEU A 56 6.40 0.97 -1.09
N SER A 57 6.99 1.69 -2.05
CA SER A 57 8.40 2.04 -2.07
C SER A 57 8.81 2.82 -0.82
N ASP A 58 8.10 3.91 -0.51
CA ASP A 58 8.36 4.72 0.69
C ASP A 58 8.22 3.90 1.97
N LYS A 59 7.20 3.03 2.03
CA LYS A 59 6.96 2.19 3.21
C LYS A 59 8.10 1.21 3.43
N ILE A 60 8.59 0.56 2.37
CA ILE A 60 9.72 -0.37 2.44
C ILE A 60 10.97 0.37 2.91
N GLU A 61 11.28 1.54 2.32
CA GLU A 61 12.45 2.32 2.73
C GLU A 61 12.39 2.73 4.20
N ASN A 62 11.22 3.17 4.67
CA ASN A 62 11.01 3.53 6.07
C ASN A 62 11.22 2.32 7.00
N VAL A 63 10.73 1.13 6.63
CA VAL A 63 10.92 -0.10 7.42
C VAL A 63 12.38 -0.51 7.46
N LEU A 64 13.07 -0.48 6.32
CA LEU A 64 14.49 -0.85 6.24
C LEU A 64 15.37 0.12 7.03
N ARG A 65 15.12 1.43 6.91
CA ARG A 65 15.81 2.46 7.69
C ARG A 65 15.65 2.25 9.18
N ARG A 66 14.44 1.96 9.66
CA ARG A 66 14.16 1.66 11.08
C ARG A 66 14.90 0.41 11.57
N ARG A 67 15.20 -0.54 10.68
CA ARG A 67 15.92 -1.77 11.00
C ARG A 67 17.44 -1.66 10.80
N GLY A 68 17.96 -0.50 10.41
CA GLY A 68 19.39 -0.32 10.11
C GLY A 68 19.84 -1.11 8.87
N ILE A 69 18.92 -1.53 8.00
CA ILE A 69 19.23 -2.31 6.80
C ILE A 69 19.46 -1.34 5.64
N THR A 70 20.65 -1.36 5.06
CA THR A 70 20.95 -0.64 3.82
C THR A 70 20.64 -1.53 2.61
N ARG A 71 19.88 -1.00 1.65
CA ARG A 71 19.69 -1.70 0.36
C ARG A 71 20.99 -1.65 -0.41
N ARG A 72 21.43 -2.80 -0.92
CA ARG A 72 22.44 -2.82 -1.97
C ARG A 72 21.85 -2.18 -3.24
N PRO A 73 22.63 -1.40 -4.01
CA PRO A 73 22.15 -0.84 -5.27
C PRO A 73 21.69 -1.96 -6.20
N ALA A 74 20.55 -1.76 -6.87
CA ALA A 74 20.10 -2.67 -7.91
C ALA A 74 21.14 -2.66 -9.05
N GLY A 75 21.79 -3.80 -9.30
CA GLY A 75 22.79 -3.94 -10.38
C GLY A 75 24.20 -4.39 -9.95
N GLN A 76 24.50 -4.50 -8.65
CA GLN A 76 25.72 -5.17 -8.19
C GLN A 76 25.43 -6.65 -7.89
N ARG A 77 25.53 -7.49 -8.93
CA ARG A 77 25.79 -8.92 -8.80
C ARG A 77 27.25 -9.18 -9.10
#